data_AF-A0A1F8QY89-F1
#
_entry.id   AF-A0A1F8QY89-F1
#
_cell.length_a   1.000
_cell.length_b   1.000
_cell.length_c   1.000
_cell.angle_alpha   90.00
_cell.angle_beta   90.00
_cell.angle_gamma   90.00
#
_symmetry.space_group_name_H-M   'P 1'
#
loop_
_entity.id
_entity.type
_entity.pdbx_description
1 polymer ?
#
loop_
_entity_poly.entity_id
_entity_poly.type
_entity_poly.pdbx_seq_one_letter_code
_entity_poly.pdbx_strand_id
1 'polypeptide(L)'
;MTSLRSSPARKKEIKALREEIQQRTGKTPEQLYEEREKRVRDSIYLNQPDRIPLFIFPDPCAHYNLRQSAAYYDPVAWRQALIREALDFEPDLAPANFSTSGDMLTTLDVKNKLWPGGPLGDDYEYQFVESEFMKEDEYDVFLRDPSDFMIRYYLPRAYGSLAPLSKLPSFSLMFNGFEAITDVFSTPEFRKFARTLDTAGRELRKYREGMGNLQEDLALLGFPAFSHPGGAGIAPFDVLSSFLRGMKGSMLDMYRQPENVIKACEVILALRIATAKPANPNTRGNPKRVFMPLWRGDKAFMSKDHFDRFYWPTLKKTMLAAIKLGYVPTPVFEAHFGDRLKCMLELPKGKAVAVVE
;
A
#
# COMPACT_ATOMS: atom_id res chain seq x y z
N MET A 1 4.32 5.24 -15.53
CA MET A 1 2.96 4.68 -15.68
C MET A 1 2.35 5.30 -16.91
N THR A 2 2.16 4.50 -17.95
CA THR A 2 1.48 4.92 -19.17
C THR A 2 0.06 5.36 -18.79
N SER A 3 -0.29 6.61 -19.07
CA SER A 3 -1.66 7.13 -18.87
C SER A 3 -2.61 6.23 -19.67
N LEU A 4 -3.34 5.34 -19.01
CA LEU A 4 -4.42 4.56 -19.62
C LEU A 4 -5.43 5.57 -20.19
N ARG A 5 -5.49 5.68 -21.51
CA ARG A 5 -6.44 6.58 -22.18
C ARG A 5 -7.85 6.13 -21.77
N SER A 6 -8.64 7.04 -21.22
CA SER A 6 -10.03 6.74 -20.83
C SER A 6 -10.85 6.29 -22.04
N SER A 7 -11.55 5.17 -21.91
CA SER A 7 -12.47 4.68 -22.94
C SER A 7 -13.63 5.68 -23.18
N PRO A 8 -14.23 5.72 -24.39
CA PRO A 8 -15.39 6.56 -24.67
C PRO A 8 -16.58 6.29 -23.73
N ALA A 9 -16.81 5.02 -23.38
CA ALA A 9 -17.87 4.62 -22.46
C ALA A 9 -17.66 5.24 -21.07
N ARG A 10 -16.43 5.17 -20.53
CA ARG A 10 -16.06 5.78 -19.25
C ARG A 10 -16.23 7.31 -19.27
N LYS A 11 -15.83 7.98 -20.34
CA LYS A 11 -16.03 9.43 -20.47
C LYS A 11 -17.51 9.81 -20.45
N LYS A 12 -18.36 9.03 -21.12
CA LYS A 12 -19.82 9.23 -21.13
C LYS A 12 -20.44 9.01 -19.74
N GLU A 13 -20.03 7.95 -19.04
CA GLU A 13 -20.46 7.66 -17.67
C GLU A 13 -20.11 8.80 -16.72
N ILE A 14 -18.83 9.22 -16.67
CA ILE A 14 -18.39 10.32 -15.81
C ILE A 14 -19.13 11.61 -16.15
N LYS A 15 -19.35 11.92 -17.44
CA LYS A 15 -20.11 13.11 -17.83
C LYS A 15 -21.55 13.07 -17.26
N ALA A 16 -22.24 11.95 -17.39
CA ALA A 16 -23.61 11.80 -16.87
C ALA A 16 -23.66 11.96 -15.35
N LEU A 17 -22.72 11.36 -14.61
CA LEU A 17 -22.65 11.48 -13.16
C LEU A 17 -22.34 12.92 -12.71
N ARG A 18 -21.51 13.65 -13.46
CA ARG A 18 -21.26 15.07 -13.18
C ARG A 18 -22.52 15.92 -13.34
N GLU A 19 -23.33 15.65 -14.37
CA GLU A 19 -24.63 16.31 -14.58
C GLU A 19 -25.61 15.98 -13.44
N GLU A 20 -25.67 14.71 -13.02
CA GLU A 20 -26.47 14.24 -11.89
C GLU A 20 -26.09 14.97 -10.57
N ILE A 21 -24.78 15.03 -10.26
CA ILE A 21 -24.28 15.75 -9.09
C ILE A 21 -24.70 17.23 -9.13
N GLN A 22 -24.55 17.87 -10.28
CA GLN A 22 -24.87 19.29 -10.40
C GLN A 22 -26.37 19.56 -10.25
N GLN A 23 -27.23 18.68 -10.78
CA GLN A 23 -28.68 18.77 -10.59
C GLN A 23 -29.07 18.54 -9.13
N ARG A 24 -28.47 17.56 -8.44
CA ARG A 24 -28.78 17.21 -7.05
C ARG A 24 -28.30 18.27 -6.05
N THR A 25 -27.08 18.79 -6.24
CA THR A 25 -26.39 19.62 -5.24
C THR A 25 -26.42 21.11 -5.56
N GLY A 26 -26.73 21.50 -6.80
CA GLY A 26 -26.60 22.87 -7.29
C GLY A 26 -25.13 23.35 -7.45
N LYS A 27 -24.14 22.47 -7.22
CA LYS A 27 -22.71 22.79 -7.29
C LYS A 27 -22.01 21.95 -8.35
N THR A 28 -20.93 22.47 -8.91
CA THR A 28 -20.08 21.67 -9.80
C THR A 28 -19.21 20.70 -8.98
N PRO A 29 -18.80 19.55 -9.56
CA PRO A 29 -17.83 18.66 -8.94
C PRO A 29 -16.54 19.34 -8.48
N GLU A 30 -16.06 20.35 -9.20
CA GLU A 30 -14.87 21.13 -8.83
C GLU A 30 -15.09 21.96 -7.56
N GLN A 31 -16.27 22.57 -7.40
CA GLN A 31 -16.62 23.30 -6.17
C GLN A 31 -16.67 22.35 -4.99
N LEU A 32 -17.33 21.20 -5.15
CA LEU A 32 -17.42 20.18 -4.11
C LEU A 32 -16.03 19.62 -3.74
N TYR A 33 -15.16 19.40 -4.73
CA TYR A 33 -13.78 18.97 -4.50
C TYR A 33 -13.04 19.94 -3.58
N GLU A 34 -13.04 21.24 -3.91
CA GLU A 34 -12.32 22.24 -3.12
C GLU A 34 -12.94 22.42 -1.73
N GLU A 35 -14.26 22.36 -1.60
CA GLU A 35 -14.93 22.42 -0.28
C GLU A 35 -14.50 21.26 0.62
N ARG A 36 -14.50 20.02 0.10
CA ARG A 36 -14.04 18.82 0.82
C ARG A 36 -12.55 18.90 1.16
N GLU A 37 -11.72 19.25 0.19
CA GLU A 37 -10.26 19.33 0.38
C GLU A 37 -9.89 20.44 1.36
N LYS A 38 -10.57 21.59 1.30
CA LYS A 38 -10.40 22.69 2.26
C LYS A 38 -10.77 22.26 3.68
N ARG A 39 -11.90 21.58 3.87
CA ARG A 39 -12.35 21.06 5.17
C ARG A 39 -11.32 20.14 5.81
N VAL A 40 -10.78 19.22 5.02
CA VAL A 40 -9.71 18.30 5.45
C VAL A 40 -8.42 19.07 5.76
N ARG A 41 -8.00 19.98 4.87
CA ARG A 41 -6.80 20.82 5.04
C ARG A 41 -6.86 21.67 6.31
N ASP A 42 -7.98 22.32 6.56
CA ASP A 42 -8.18 23.17 7.73
C ASP A 42 -8.08 22.34 9.01
N SER A 43 -8.70 21.15 9.03
CA SER A 43 -8.61 20.21 10.15
C SER A 43 -7.16 19.75 10.41
N ILE A 44 -6.42 19.41 9.35
CA ILE A 44 -5.00 19.03 9.44
C ILE A 44 -4.16 20.16 10.03
N TYR A 45 -4.38 21.40 9.59
CA TYR A 45 -3.63 22.57 10.03
C TYR A 45 -4.13 23.17 11.34
N LEU A 46 -5.05 22.51 12.03
CA LEU A 46 -5.62 22.93 13.30
C LEU A 46 -6.37 24.28 13.20
N ASN A 47 -6.91 24.57 12.02
CA ASN A 47 -7.87 25.65 11.80
C ASN A 47 -9.29 25.12 12.03
N GLN A 48 -10.24 26.00 12.30
CA GLN A 48 -11.65 25.62 12.43
C GLN A 48 -12.26 25.37 11.03
N PRO A 49 -12.68 24.13 10.69
CA PRO A 49 -13.41 23.86 9.46
C PRO A 49 -14.89 24.26 9.61
N ASP A 50 -15.62 24.25 8.49
CA ASP A 50 -17.07 24.47 8.47
C ASP A 50 -17.86 23.33 9.16
N ARG A 51 -17.35 22.10 9.09
CA ARG A 51 -17.78 20.94 9.87
C ARG A 51 -16.66 19.91 10.01
N ILE A 52 -16.84 18.91 10.86
CA ILE A 52 -15.92 17.77 10.96
C ILE A 52 -15.87 17.03 9.60
N PRO A 53 -14.68 16.75 9.03
CA PRO A 53 -14.56 15.93 7.84
C PRO A 53 -15.06 14.50 8.09
N LEU A 54 -15.83 13.97 7.15
CA LEU A 54 -16.33 12.61 7.13
C LEU A 54 -15.43 11.75 6.24
N PHE A 55 -14.96 10.65 6.80
CA PHE A 55 -14.28 9.60 6.06
C PHE A 55 -14.82 8.25 6.51
N ILE A 56 -15.08 7.38 5.55
CA ILE A 56 -15.70 6.07 5.79
C ILE A 56 -15.05 5.01 4.89
N PHE A 57 -15.05 3.77 5.37
CA PHE A 57 -14.70 2.56 4.62
C PHE A 57 -15.91 1.62 4.57
N PRO A 58 -16.92 1.94 3.76
CA PRO A 58 -18.04 1.04 3.55
C PRO A 58 -17.55 -0.23 2.82
N ASP A 59 -18.25 -1.35 3.05
CA ASP A 59 -18.02 -2.58 2.30
C ASP A 59 -18.86 -2.55 1.00
N PRO A 60 -18.24 -2.34 -0.18
CA PRO A 60 -18.96 -2.29 -1.45
C PRO A 60 -19.67 -3.59 -1.79
N CYS A 61 -19.18 -4.73 -1.27
CA CYS A 61 -19.81 -6.02 -1.46
C CYS A 61 -21.16 -6.09 -0.78
N ALA A 62 -21.19 -5.78 0.52
CA ALA A 62 -22.42 -5.75 1.29
C ALA A 62 -23.41 -4.70 0.76
N HIS A 63 -22.92 -3.51 0.36
CA HIS A 63 -23.79 -2.40 -0.05
C HIS A 63 -24.43 -2.61 -1.44
N TYR A 64 -23.71 -3.23 -2.39
CA TYR A 64 -24.20 -3.46 -3.76
C TYR A 64 -24.45 -4.91 -4.14
N ASN A 65 -24.47 -5.81 -3.15
CA ASN A 65 -24.68 -7.26 -3.37
C ASN A 65 -23.69 -7.83 -4.40
N LEU A 66 -22.43 -7.42 -4.30
CA LEU A 66 -21.31 -7.98 -5.06
C LEU A 66 -20.61 -9.04 -4.23
N ARG A 67 -20.09 -10.09 -4.88
CA ARG A 67 -19.18 -11.04 -4.22
C ARG A 67 -17.82 -10.39 -4.00
N GLN A 68 -17.14 -10.74 -2.91
CA GLN A 68 -15.77 -10.28 -2.64
C GLN A 68 -14.77 -10.57 -3.77
N SER A 69 -14.99 -11.63 -4.54
CA SER A 69 -14.17 -11.98 -5.73
C SER A 69 -14.26 -10.96 -6.86
N ALA A 70 -15.28 -10.09 -6.89
CA ALA A 70 -15.38 -9.00 -7.87
C ALA A 70 -14.16 -8.07 -7.81
N ALA A 71 -13.60 -7.83 -6.61
CA ALA A 71 -12.36 -7.07 -6.45
C ALA A 71 -11.18 -7.68 -7.21
N TYR A 72 -11.22 -8.97 -7.57
CA TYR A 72 -10.10 -9.67 -8.20
C TYR A 72 -10.35 -10.05 -9.66
N TYR A 73 -11.61 -10.26 -10.03
CA TYR A 73 -11.98 -10.83 -11.33
C TYR A 73 -12.97 -9.95 -12.13
N ASP A 74 -13.65 -8.97 -11.49
CA ASP A 74 -14.54 -8.02 -12.17
C ASP A 74 -14.19 -6.56 -11.83
N PRO A 75 -13.10 -6.03 -12.42
CA PRO A 75 -12.67 -4.66 -12.15
C PRO A 75 -13.68 -3.58 -12.58
N VAL A 76 -14.62 -3.90 -13.48
CA VAL A 76 -15.63 -2.94 -13.94
C VAL A 76 -16.72 -2.80 -12.90
N ALA A 77 -17.31 -3.92 -12.45
CA ALA A 77 -18.30 -3.91 -11.38
C ALA A 77 -17.72 -3.33 -10.08
N TRP A 78 -16.50 -3.74 -9.72
CA TRP A 78 -15.81 -3.21 -8.53
C TRP A 78 -15.62 -1.69 -8.58
N ARG A 79 -15.16 -1.16 -9.72
CA ARG A 79 -15.03 0.29 -9.94
C ARG A 79 -16.38 1.00 -9.81
N GLN A 80 -17.43 0.45 -10.41
CA GLN A 80 -18.76 1.05 -10.37
C GLN A 80 -19.33 1.10 -8.96
N ALA A 81 -19.15 0.04 -8.18
CA ALA A 81 -19.50 0.02 -6.76
C ALA A 81 -18.79 1.15 -6.01
N LEU A 82 -17.46 1.24 -6.07
CA LEU A 82 -16.70 2.28 -5.35
C LEU A 82 -17.09 3.71 -5.75
N ILE A 83 -17.45 3.94 -7.02
CA ILE A 83 -17.98 5.25 -7.47
C ILE A 83 -19.35 5.52 -6.85
N ARG A 84 -20.25 4.52 -6.88
CA ARG A 84 -21.60 4.68 -6.33
C ARG A 84 -21.56 4.87 -4.82
N GLU A 85 -20.69 4.18 -4.08
CA GLU A 85 -20.54 4.39 -2.63
C GLU A 85 -20.18 5.84 -2.33
N ALA A 86 -19.23 6.41 -3.08
CA ALA A 86 -18.85 7.80 -2.90
C ALA A 86 -20.02 8.76 -3.18
N LEU A 87 -20.90 8.44 -4.13
CA LEU A 87 -22.09 9.25 -4.45
C LEU A 87 -23.24 9.09 -3.44
N ASP A 88 -23.36 7.93 -2.82
CA ASP A 88 -24.40 7.60 -1.82
C ASP A 88 -24.07 8.19 -0.46
N PHE A 89 -22.80 8.06 -0.02
CA PHE A 89 -22.37 8.51 1.31
C PHE A 89 -21.73 9.91 1.32
N GLU A 90 -21.30 10.40 0.17
CA GLU A 90 -20.67 11.70 -0.02
C GLU A 90 -19.50 12.04 0.94
N PRO A 91 -18.52 11.13 1.15
CA PRO A 91 -17.43 11.39 2.08
C PRO A 91 -16.55 12.57 1.62
N ASP A 92 -15.84 13.17 2.56
CA ASP A 92 -14.88 14.25 2.28
C ASP A 92 -13.57 13.73 1.69
N LEU A 93 -13.26 12.45 1.90
CA LEU A 93 -12.15 11.73 1.29
C LEU A 93 -12.66 10.45 0.64
N ALA A 94 -12.26 10.22 -0.59
CA ALA A 94 -12.67 9.08 -1.38
C ALA A 94 -12.08 7.77 -0.82
N PRO A 95 -12.80 6.64 -0.96
CA PRO A 95 -12.36 5.35 -0.44
C PRO A 95 -11.04 4.91 -1.07
N ALA A 96 -10.21 4.21 -0.29
CA ALA A 96 -9.02 3.57 -0.81
C ALA A 96 -9.40 2.32 -1.63
N ASN A 97 -8.63 2.02 -2.68
CA ASN A 97 -8.80 0.78 -3.45
C ASN A 97 -7.61 -0.15 -3.25
N PHE A 98 -7.88 -1.35 -2.74
CA PHE A 98 -6.86 -2.37 -2.47
C PHE A 98 -6.96 -3.60 -3.42
N SER A 99 -7.70 -3.46 -4.51
CA SER A 99 -7.99 -4.52 -5.47
C SER A 99 -6.85 -4.78 -6.48
N THR A 100 -6.81 -5.98 -7.08
CA THR A 100 -5.81 -6.36 -8.11
C THR A 100 -6.29 -7.55 -8.94
N SER A 101 -5.61 -7.89 -10.04
CA SER A 101 -5.92 -9.08 -10.84
C SER A 101 -5.69 -10.39 -10.09
N GLY A 102 -6.76 -11.18 -9.89
CA GLY A 102 -6.67 -12.54 -9.36
C GLY A 102 -5.90 -13.49 -10.29
N ASP A 103 -6.10 -13.39 -11.60
CA ASP A 103 -5.38 -14.21 -12.60
C ASP A 103 -3.86 -13.98 -12.57
N MET A 104 -3.42 -12.73 -12.38
CA MET A 104 -2.02 -12.42 -12.18
C MET A 104 -1.49 -13.04 -10.87
N LEU A 105 -2.25 -12.97 -9.77
CA LEU A 105 -1.83 -13.57 -8.49
C LEU A 105 -1.66 -15.09 -8.63
N THR A 106 -2.61 -15.76 -9.29
CA THR A 106 -2.54 -17.19 -9.62
C THR A 106 -1.32 -17.50 -10.50
N THR A 107 -1.10 -16.71 -11.55
CA THR A 107 0.02 -16.90 -12.50
C THR A 107 1.39 -16.78 -11.80
N LEU A 108 1.51 -15.87 -10.83
CA LEU A 108 2.74 -15.68 -10.06
C LEU A 108 2.90 -16.69 -8.92
N ASP A 109 1.88 -17.52 -8.66
CA ASP A 109 1.84 -18.46 -7.55
C ASP A 109 2.19 -17.79 -6.21
N VAL A 110 1.45 -16.71 -5.90
CA VAL A 110 1.63 -15.89 -4.69
C VAL A 110 1.39 -16.72 -3.44
N LYS A 111 2.35 -16.69 -2.49
CA LYS A 111 2.29 -17.49 -1.26
C LYS A 111 1.93 -16.70 0.00
N ASN A 112 2.04 -15.38 -0.03
CA ASN A 112 1.81 -14.52 1.14
C ASN A 112 0.41 -13.92 1.20
N LYS A 113 -0.54 -14.42 0.40
CA LYS A 113 -1.90 -13.90 0.28
C LYS A 113 -2.88 -15.00 -0.04
N LEU A 114 -4.05 -14.93 0.56
CA LEU A 114 -5.25 -15.65 0.14
C LEU A 114 -6.28 -14.60 -0.27
N TRP A 115 -6.92 -14.80 -1.43
CA TRP A 115 -7.92 -13.85 -1.94
C TRP A 115 -9.18 -14.58 -2.42
N PRO A 116 -10.33 -13.88 -2.43
CA PRO A 116 -11.63 -14.45 -2.76
C PRO A 116 -11.71 -14.83 -4.24
N GLY A 117 -12.29 -15.99 -4.54
CA GLY A 117 -12.37 -16.58 -5.89
C GLY A 117 -11.06 -17.21 -6.39
N GLY A 118 -9.97 -17.09 -5.62
CA GLY A 118 -8.71 -17.79 -5.88
C GLY A 118 -8.53 -18.97 -4.92
N PRO A 119 -7.60 -18.89 -3.95
CA PRO A 119 -7.47 -19.91 -2.90
C PRO A 119 -8.67 -19.98 -1.94
N LEU A 120 -9.51 -18.95 -1.89
CA LEU A 120 -10.69 -18.86 -1.02
C LEU A 120 -11.97 -18.90 -1.85
N GLY A 121 -13.10 -19.18 -1.19
CA GLY A 121 -14.42 -19.04 -1.81
C GLY A 121 -14.69 -17.61 -2.30
N ASP A 122 -15.65 -17.46 -3.19
CA ASP A 122 -15.94 -16.18 -3.87
C ASP A 122 -16.32 -15.05 -2.91
N ASP A 123 -16.94 -15.38 -1.79
CA ASP A 123 -17.50 -14.41 -0.85
C ASP A 123 -16.87 -14.54 0.55
N TYR A 124 -15.55 -14.71 0.55
CA TYR A 124 -14.73 -14.75 1.74
C TYR A 124 -13.87 -13.49 1.82
N GLU A 125 -13.28 -13.19 2.97
CA GLU A 125 -12.40 -12.02 3.11
C GLU A 125 -10.95 -12.33 2.72
N TYR A 126 -10.24 -11.32 2.21
CA TYR A 126 -8.81 -11.42 1.94
C TYR A 126 -8.02 -11.72 3.22
N GLN A 127 -7.01 -12.58 3.12
CA GLN A 127 -6.09 -12.87 4.22
C GLN A 127 -4.64 -12.66 3.80
N PHE A 128 -3.88 -11.96 4.65
CA PHE A 128 -2.44 -11.89 4.51
C PHE A 128 -1.79 -13.08 5.22
N VAL A 129 -0.97 -13.85 4.49
CA VAL A 129 -0.28 -15.02 5.03
C VAL A 129 1.15 -14.63 5.38
N GLU A 130 1.39 -14.47 6.67
CA GLU A 130 2.75 -14.27 7.16
C GLU A 130 3.56 -15.55 7.08
N SER A 131 4.82 -15.39 6.70
CA SER A 131 5.76 -16.49 6.64
C SER A 131 7.16 -15.99 6.95
N GLU A 132 7.97 -16.92 7.42
CA GLU A 132 9.38 -16.67 7.70
C GLU A 132 10.18 -16.74 6.39
N PHE A 133 10.02 -15.71 5.55
CA PHE A 133 10.71 -15.59 4.26
C PHE A 133 12.19 -15.21 4.41
N MET A 134 12.58 -14.60 5.52
CA MET A 134 13.96 -14.42 6.00
C MET A 134 14.16 -15.33 7.21
N LYS A 135 15.20 -16.16 7.20
CA LYS A 135 15.53 -17.07 8.31
C LYS A 135 16.30 -16.37 9.43
N GLU A 136 16.34 -17.01 10.59
CA GLU A 136 16.98 -16.48 11.81
C GLU A 136 18.46 -16.15 11.62
N ASP A 137 19.15 -16.92 10.77
CA ASP A 137 20.57 -16.82 10.42
C ASP A 137 20.85 -15.98 9.16
N GLU A 138 19.82 -15.38 8.54
CA GLU A 138 19.96 -14.64 7.27
C GLU A 138 20.02 -13.11 7.44
N TYR A 139 20.08 -12.59 8.66
CA TYR A 139 20.22 -11.16 8.90
C TYR A 139 21.45 -10.58 8.19
N ASP A 140 22.60 -11.26 8.23
CA ASP A 140 23.82 -10.78 7.57
C ASP A 140 23.68 -10.74 6.05
N VAL A 141 22.89 -11.66 5.46
CA VAL A 141 22.60 -11.65 4.02
C VAL A 141 21.77 -10.42 3.67
N PHE A 142 20.70 -10.16 4.43
CA PHE A 142 19.84 -9.00 4.24
C PHE A 142 20.57 -7.68 4.48
N LEU A 143 21.30 -7.56 5.59
CA LEU A 143 21.97 -6.32 6.01
C LEU A 143 23.12 -5.95 5.06
N ARG A 144 23.80 -6.93 4.48
CA ARG A 144 24.91 -6.69 3.53
C ARG A 144 24.43 -6.17 2.19
N ASP A 145 23.43 -6.81 1.61
CA ASP A 145 22.87 -6.41 0.32
C ASP A 145 21.36 -6.71 0.27
N PRO A 146 20.52 -5.74 0.71
CA PRO A 146 19.08 -5.91 0.71
C PRO A 146 18.50 -6.21 -0.68
N SER A 147 19.08 -5.66 -1.74
CA SER A 147 18.57 -5.86 -3.11
C SER A 147 18.81 -7.28 -3.58
N ASP A 148 20.01 -7.80 -3.34
CA ASP A 148 20.40 -9.17 -3.64
C ASP A 148 19.60 -10.18 -2.79
N PHE A 149 19.38 -9.88 -1.50
CA PHE A 149 18.47 -10.65 -0.66
C PHE A 149 17.05 -10.71 -1.26
N MET A 150 16.51 -9.57 -1.68
CA MET A 150 15.16 -9.52 -2.26
C MET A 150 15.05 -10.39 -3.51
N ILE A 151 16.02 -10.31 -4.42
CA ILE A 151 15.99 -11.03 -5.70
C ILE A 151 16.20 -12.54 -5.50
N ARG A 152 17.18 -12.95 -4.70
CA ARG A 152 17.62 -14.35 -4.63
C ARG A 152 16.99 -15.16 -3.49
N TYR A 153 16.47 -14.49 -2.45
CA TYR A 153 15.91 -15.15 -1.28
C TYR A 153 14.42 -14.87 -1.14
N TYR A 154 14.02 -13.61 -0.98
CA TYR A 154 12.63 -13.26 -0.68
C TYR A 154 11.67 -13.58 -1.84
N LEU A 155 11.91 -13.03 -3.05
CA LEU A 155 11.00 -13.19 -4.18
C LEU A 155 10.77 -14.67 -4.57
N PRO A 156 11.81 -15.53 -4.66
CA PRO A 156 11.65 -16.97 -4.88
C PRO A 156 10.78 -17.68 -3.84
N ARG A 157 10.77 -17.21 -2.59
CA ARG A 157 10.00 -17.82 -1.50
C ARG A 157 8.56 -17.30 -1.44
N ALA A 158 8.36 -16.01 -1.73
CA ALA A 158 7.05 -15.37 -1.70
C ALA A 158 6.20 -15.66 -2.96
N TYR A 159 6.85 -16.01 -4.07
CA TYR A 159 6.20 -16.26 -5.36
C TYR A 159 6.78 -17.51 -6.02
N GLY A 160 5.98 -18.56 -6.15
CA GLY A 160 6.45 -19.83 -6.71
C GLY A 160 6.97 -19.71 -8.14
N SER A 161 6.39 -18.82 -8.95
CA SER A 161 6.86 -18.60 -10.32
C SER A 161 8.25 -17.97 -10.41
N LEU A 162 8.70 -17.31 -9.34
CA LEU A 162 9.99 -16.60 -9.26
C LEU A 162 11.10 -17.46 -8.65
N ALA A 163 10.82 -18.75 -8.35
CA ALA A 163 11.81 -19.71 -7.83
C ALA A 163 13.16 -19.70 -8.59
N PRO A 164 13.21 -19.57 -9.94
CA PRO A 164 14.48 -19.57 -10.68
C PRO A 164 15.45 -18.43 -10.30
N LEU A 165 14.97 -17.30 -9.76
CA LEU A 165 15.86 -16.20 -9.36
C LEU A 165 16.85 -16.60 -8.25
N SER A 166 16.54 -17.64 -7.46
CA SER A 166 17.45 -18.18 -6.45
C SER A 166 18.74 -18.78 -7.04
N LYS A 167 18.73 -19.13 -8.33
CA LYS A 167 19.87 -19.71 -9.06
C LYS A 167 20.79 -18.65 -9.66
N LEU A 168 20.41 -17.38 -9.61
CA LEU A 168 21.29 -16.30 -10.06
C LEU A 168 22.48 -16.20 -9.10
N PRO A 169 23.69 -15.93 -9.61
CA PRO A 169 24.81 -15.60 -8.73
C PRO A 169 24.56 -14.25 -8.05
N SER A 170 25.31 -13.99 -6.97
CA SER A 170 25.22 -12.70 -6.30
C SER A 170 25.61 -11.55 -7.23
N PHE A 171 24.82 -10.48 -7.19
CA PHE A 171 25.09 -9.27 -7.96
C PHE A 171 26.24 -8.44 -7.40
N SER A 172 26.59 -8.63 -6.13
CA SER A 172 27.57 -7.80 -5.42
C SER A 172 29.00 -7.92 -5.97
N LEU A 173 29.30 -8.95 -6.77
CA LEU A 173 30.62 -9.20 -7.37
C LEU A 173 30.60 -9.25 -8.91
N MET A 174 29.54 -8.73 -9.54
CA MET A 174 29.33 -8.82 -10.99
C MET A 174 30.18 -7.80 -11.80
N PHE A 175 31.39 -7.49 -11.32
CA PHE A 175 32.33 -6.54 -11.95
C PHE A 175 32.88 -7.01 -13.29
N ASN A 176 32.83 -8.32 -13.55
CA ASN A 176 33.36 -8.94 -14.78
C ASN A 176 32.39 -8.89 -15.98
N GLY A 177 31.27 -8.16 -15.86
CA GLY A 177 30.28 -8.02 -16.92
C GLY A 177 29.07 -8.94 -16.77
N PHE A 178 28.03 -8.66 -17.54
CA PHE A 178 26.75 -9.38 -17.50
C PHE A 178 26.78 -10.68 -18.33
N GLU A 179 27.76 -10.79 -19.22
CA GLU A 179 28.03 -11.94 -20.09
C GLU A 179 28.19 -13.23 -19.30
N ALA A 180 28.74 -13.14 -18.08
CA ALA A 180 28.96 -14.29 -17.20
C ALA A 180 27.68 -15.04 -16.78
N ILE A 181 26.51 -14.43 -16.96
CA ILE A 181 25.21 -15.02 -16.57
C ILE A 181 24.24 -15.21 -17.72
N THR A 182 24.63 -14.89 -18.97
CA THR A 182 23.71 -14.95 -20.12
C THR A 182 23.18 -16.36 -20.40
N ASP A 183 24.00 -17.38 -20.14
CA ASP A 183 23.62 -18.77 -20.36
C ASP A 183 22.48 -19.23 -19.43
N VAL A 184 22.40 -18.66 -18.23
CA VAL A 184 21.31 -18.93 -17.27
C VAL A 184 19.95 -18.56 -17.86
N PHE A 185 19.88 -17.42 -18.56
CA PHE A 185 18.64 -16.96 -19.20
C PHE A 185 18.21 -17.81 -20.40
N SER A 186 19.15 -18.58 -20.98
CA SER A 186 18.85 -19.49 -22.09
C SER A 186 18.30 -20.84 -21.64
N THR A 187 18.35 -21.16 -20.35
CA THR A 187 17.84 -22.43 -19.81
C THR A 187 16.32 -22.58 -20.00
N PRO A 188 15.79 -23.82 -20.13
CA PRO A 188 14.34 -24.06 -20.22
C PRO A 188 13.55 -23.45 -19.06
N GLU A 189 14.14 -23.47 -17.86
CA GLU A 189 13.58 -22.90 -16.64
C GLU A 189 13.42 -21.37 -16.71
N PHE A 190 14.48 -20.64 -17.07
CA PHE A 190 14.39 -19.18 -17.22
C PHE A 190 13.50 -18.76 -18.38
N ARG A 191 13.46 -19.53 -19.46
CA ARG A 191 12.50 -19.30 -20.55
C ARG A 191 11.05 -19.47 -20.08
N LYS A 192 10.76 -20.46 -19.22
CA LYS A 192 9.45 -20.64 -18.60
C LYS A 192 9.12 -19.46 -17.69
N PHE A 193 10.04 -19.08 -16.81
CA PHE A 193 9.93 -17.91 -15.93
C PHE A 193 9.58 -16.63 -16.71
N ALA A 194 10.33 -16.33 -17.78
CA ALA A 194 10.08 -15.15 -18.61
C ALA A 194 8.67 -15.15 -19.23
N ARG A 195 8.20 -16.31 -19.74
CA ARG A 195 6.82 -16.45 -20.26
C ARG A 195 5.77 -16.27 -19.18
N THR A 196 6.00 -16.79 -17.98
CA THR A 196 5.08 -16.63 -16.85
C THR A 196 4.95 -15.16 -16.45
N LEU A 197 6.06 -14.41 -16.39
CA LEU A 197 6.02 -12.97 -16.14
C LEU A 197 5.29 -12.18 -17.24
N ASP A 198 5.49 -12.54 -18.51
CA ASP A 198 4.76 -11.93 -19.62
C ASP A 198 3.24 -12.16 -19.50
N THR A 199 2.83 -13.40 -19.19
CA THR A 199 1.42 -13.71 -18.93
C THR A 199 0.86 -12.94 -17.74
N ALA A 200 1.53 -12.95 -16.58
CA ALA A 200 1.10 -12.18 -15.42
C ALA A 200 0.97 -10.67 -15.74
N GLY A 201 1.91 -10.15 -16.52
CA GLY A 201 1.89 -8.77 -17.00
C GLY A 201 0.69 -8.47 -17.90
N ARG A 202 0.29 -9.39 -18.79
CA ARG A 202 -0.92 -9.26 -19.61
C ARG A 202 -2.19 -9.26 -18.77
N GLU A 203 -2.31 -10.17 -17.81
CA GLU A 203 -3.49 -10.24 -16.94
C GLU A 203 -3.64 -9.00 -16.07
N LEU A 204 -2.54 -8.50 -15.51
CA LEU A 204 -2.55 -7.24 -14.76
C LEU A 204 -2.92 -6.04 -15.65
N ARG A 205 -2.47 -6.00 -16.91
CA ARG A 205 -2.85 -4.94 -17.86
C ARG A 205 -4.35 -4.98 -18.16
N LYS A 206 -4.89 -6.16 -18.49
CA LYS A 206 -6.33 -6.36 -18.74
C LYS A 206 -7.18 -5.91 -17.54
N TYR A 207 -6.79 -6.31 -16.33
CA TYR A 207 -7.48 -5.88 -15.12
C TYR A 207 -7.44 -4.34 -14.94
N ARG A 208 -6.26 -3.73 -15.12
CA ARG A 208 -6.10 -2.26 -15.01
C ARG A 208 -6.87 -1.49 -16.09
N GLU A 209 -7.04 -2.05 -17.28
CA GLU A 209 -7.87 -1.46 -18.33
C GLU A 209 -9.35 -1.39 -17.91
N GLY A 210 -9.87 -2.46 -17.29
CA GLY A 210 -11.22 -2.47 -16.71
C GLY A 210 -11.37 -1.52 -15.51
N MET A 211 -10.39 -1.51 -14.61
CA MET A 211 -10.40 -0.68 -13.41
C MET A 211 -10.20 0.81 -13.73
N GLY A 212 -9.57 1.12 -14.86
CA GLY A 212 -9.25 2.47 -15.27
C GLY A 212 -8.38 3.22 -14.24
N ASN A 213 -8.68 4.50 -14.06
CA ASN A 213 -8.05 5.34 -13.04
C ASN A 213 -9.16 5.83 -12.10
N LEU A 214 -9.59 4.94 -11.20
CA LEU A 214 -10.66 5.22 -10.23
C LEU A 214 -10.40 6.49 -9.43
N GLN A 215 -9.16 6.73 -9.01
CA GLN A 215 -8.84 7.91 -8.21
C GLN A 215 -9.08 9.22 -8.97
N GLU A 216 -8.74 9.26 -10.26
CA GLU A 216 -9.05 10.40 -11.11
C GLU A 216 -10.55 10.51 -11.39
N ASP A 217 -11.26 9.39 -11.57
CA ASP A 217 -12.72 9.40 -11.73
C ASP A 217 -13.41 10.02 -10.51
N LEU A 218 -13.06 9.58 -9.30
CA LEU A 218 -13.56 10.13 -8.05
C LEU A 218 -13.21 11.62 -7.91
N ALA A 219 -11.99 12.03 -8.29
CA ALA A 219 -11.62 13.44 -8.29
C ALA A 219 -12.45 14.28 -9.28
N LEU A 220 -12.74 13.76 -10.47
CA LEU A 220 -13.63 14.40 -11.45
C LEU A 220 -15.10 14.45 -11.01
N LEU A 221 -15.48 13.62 -10.05
CA LEU A 221 -16.79 13.61 -9.40
C LEU A 221 -16.81 14.43 -8.10
N GLY A 222 -15.70 15.09 -7.76
CA GLY A 222 -15.63 15.99 -6.62
C GLY A 222 -15.16 15.35 -5.31
N PHE A 223 -14.53 14.17 -5.37
CA PHE A 223 -14.05 13.42 -4.20
C PHE A 223 -12.52 13.38 -4.15
N PRO A 224 -11.88 14.10 -3.23
CA PRO A 224 -10.43 14.06 -3.06
C PRO A 224 -9.91 12.72 -2.55
N ALA A 225 -8.67 12.36 -2.90
CA ALA A 225 -8.06 11.11 -2.47
C ALA A 225 -7.81 11.10 -0.95
N PHE A 226 -8.14 9.99 -0.27
CA PHE A 226 -7.71 9.77 1.11
C PHE A 226 -6.18 9.77 1.24
N SER A 227 -5.48 9.12 0.31
CA SER A 227 -4.02 8.96 0.32
C SER A 227 -3.43 9.19 -1.07
N HIS A 228 -2.15 9.56 -1.11
CA HIS A 228 -1.38 9.79 -2.32
C HIS A 228 -0.17 8.86 -2.36
N PRO A 229 0.27 8.43 -3.55
CA PRO A 229 1.51 7.68 -3.68
C PRO A 229 2.71 8.52 -3.25
N GLY A 230 3.62 7.90 -2.48
CA GLY A 230 4.87 8.51 -2.03
C GLY A 230 5.08 8.34 -0.52
N GLY A 231 5.76 9.32 0.08
CA GLY A 231 6.21 9.25 1.47
C GLY A 231 7.32 8.20 1.69
N ALA A 232 7.61 7.92 2.97
CA ALA A 232 8.68 7.02 3.38
C ALA A 232 8.16 5.63 3.82
N GLY A 233 6.95 5.24 3.43
CA GLY A 233 6.33 3.95 3.75
C GLY A 233 5.74 3.87 5.17
N ILE A 234 5.56 2.64 5.66
CA ILE A 234 5.02 2.29 7.00
C ILE A 234 6.11 2.12 8.08
N ALA A 235 5.76 1.67 9.28
CA ALA A 235 6.75 1.35 10.31
C ALA A 235 7.73 0.26 9.82
N PRO A 236 9.05 0.47 9.96
CA PRO A 236 10.03 -0.55 9.54
C PRO A 236 9.90 -1.89 10.27
N PHE A 237 9.47 -1.89 11.53
CA PHE A 237 9.21 -3.14 12.25
C PHE A 237 8.03 -3.93 11.65
N ASP A 238 6.94 -3.26 11.23
CA ASP A 238 5.84 -3.93 10.52
C ASP A 238 6.32 -4.56 9.21
N VAL A 239 7.30 -3.96 8.53
CA VAL A 239 7.91 -4.55 7.33
C VAL A 239 8.66 -5.83 7.68
N LEU A 240 9.53 -5.75 8.68
CA LEU A 240 10.33 -6.88 9.14
C LEU A 240 9.42 -8.02 9.60
N SER A 241 8.38 -7.72 10.39
CA SER A 241 7.47 -8.74 10.90
C SER A 241 6.60 -9.34 9.81
N SER A 242 5.98 -8.52 8.95
CA SER A 242 4.93 -9.02 8.07
C SER A 242 5.49 -9.62 6.78
N PHE A 243 6.60 -9.08 6.27
CA PHE A 243 7.14 -9.51 4.99
C PHE A 243 8.42 -10.34 5.12
N LEU A 244 9.22 -10.20 6.17
CA LEU A 244 10.53 -10.86 6.24
C LEU A 244 10.54 -12.02 7.25
N ARG A 245 10.50 -11.74 8.55
CA ARG A 245 10.69 -12.73 9.62
C ARG A 245 9.41 -13.44 10.04
N GLY A 246 8.24 -12.93 9.66
CA GLY A 246 6.97 -13.35 10.23
C GLY A 246 6.79 -12.84 11.67
N MET A 247 5.56 -12.82 12.16
CA MET A 247 5.23 -12.48 13.54
C MET A 247 6.07 -13.26 14.56
N LYS A 248 6.08 -14.59 14.47
CA LYS A 248 6.81 -15.46 15.42
C LYS A 248 8.32 -15.16 15.42
N GLY A 249 8.94 -15.10 14.24
CA GLY A 249 10.38 -14.87 14.11
C GLY A 249 10.78 -13.50 14.67
N SER A 250 10.10 -12.44 14.22
CA SER A 250 10.38 -11.08 14.69
C SER A 250 10.20 -10.90 16.20
N MET A 251 9.18 -11.53 16.80
CA MET A 251 8.96 -11.48 18.25
C MET A 251 10.03 -12.22 19.06
N LEU A 252 10.47 -13.38 18.60
CA LEU A 252 11.57 -14.12 19.25
C LEU A 252 12.89 -13.37 19.11
N ASP A 253 13.13 -12.76 17.96
CA ASP A 253 14.37 -12.04 17.67
C ASP A 253 14.53 -10.77 18.52
N MET A 254 13.44 -10.14 18.99
CA MET A 254 13.51 -9.05 19.97
C MET A 254 14.23 -9.46 21.27
N TYR A 255 14.23 -10.76 21.61
CA TYR A 255 14.94 -11.28 22.78
C TYR A 255 16.28 -11.93 22.40
N ARG A 256 16.31 -12.70 21.31
CA ARG A 256 17.49 -13.51 20.93
C ARG A 256 18.58 -12.71 20.23
N GLN A 257 18.19 -11.76 19.39
CA GLN A 257 19.10 -10.98 18.55
C GLN A 257 18.57 -9.55 18.33
N PRO A 258 18.32 -8.79 19.41
CA PRO A 258 17.69 -7.47 19.34
C PRO A 258 18.46 -6.47 18.48
N GLU A 259 19.79 -6.56 18.47
CA GLU A 259 20.63 -5.66 17.68
C GLU A 259 20.44 -5.87 16.17
N ASN A 260 20.19 -7.12 15.75
CA ASN A 260 19.89 -7.43 14.36
C ASN A 260 18.51 -6.89 13.94
N VAL A 261 17.50 -6.98 14.82
CA VAL A 261 16.17 -6.39 14.61
C VAL A 261 16.27 -4.87 14.42
N ILE A 262 17.00 -4.18 15.31
CA ILE A 262 17.17 -2.73 15.25
C ILE A 262 17.89 -2.34 13.95
N LYS A 263 19.02 -2.99 13.63
CA LYS A 263 19.77 -2.76 12.38
C LYS A 263 18.90 -2.98 11.15
N ALA A 264 18.10 -4.04 11.12
CA ALA A 264 17.21 -4.33 10.00
C ALA A 264 16.15 -3.22 9.83
N CYS A 265 15.57 -2.72 10.92
CA CYS A 265 14.63 -1.61 10.88
C CYS A 265 15.28 -0.31 10.35
N GLU A 266 16.51 0.01 10.75
CA GLU A 266 17.25 1.17 10.25
C GLU A 266 17.61 1.03 8.75
N VAL A 267 17.99 -0.17 8.29
CA VAL A 267 18.23 -0.44 6.86
C VAL A 267 16.95 -0.29 6.04
N ILE A 268 15.83 -0.87 6.50
CA ILE A 268 14.51 -0.73 5.85
C ILE A 268 14.11 0.75 5.76
N LEU A 269 14.30 1.52 6.84
CA LEU A 269 14.05 2.96 6.86
C LEU A 269 14.90 3.69 5.82
N ALA A 270 16.21 3.45 5.81
CA ALA A 270 17.14 4.09 4.88
C ALA A 270 16.79 3.83 3.42
N LEU A 271 16.46 2.59 3.06
CA LEU A 271 16.05 2.22 1.69
C LEU A 271 14.74 2.93 1.28
N ARG A 272 13.78 3.04 2.20
CA ARG A 272 12.52 3.72 1.95
C ARG A 272 12.70 5.21 1.73
N ILE A 273 13.52 5.87 2.57
CA ILE A 273 13.84 7.29 2.40
C ILE A 273 14.59 7.52 1.08
N ALA A 274 15.55 6.65 0.73
CA ALA A 274 16.35 6.78 -0.49
C ALA A 274 15.53 6.70 -1.79
N THR A 275 14.42 5.97 -1.78
CA THR A 275 13.53 5.81 -2.94
C THR A 275 12.28 6.70 -2.87
N ALA A 276 12.06 7.40 -1.76
CA ALA A 276 10.93 8.28 -1.58
C ALA A 276 11.04 9.53 -2.47
N LYS A 277 9.91 9.96 -3.01
CA LYS A 277 9.80 11.17 -3.85
C LYS A 277 9.12 12.29 -3.07
N PRO A 278 9.52 13.56 -3.26
CA PRO A 278 8.83 14.68 -2.65
C PRO A 278 7.41 14.81 -3.19
N ALA A 279 6.51 15.30 -2.35
CA ALA A 279 5.16 15.68 -2.71
C ALA A 279 5.20 16.75 -3.81
N ASN A 280 4.32 16.61 -4.81
CA ASN A 280 4.15 17.64 -5.83
C ASN A 280 2.97 18.55 -5.47
N PRO A 281 3.21 19.77 -4.96
CA PRO A 281 2.15 20.69 -4.56
C PRO A 281 1.33 21.22 -5.75
N ASN A 282 1.81 21.08 -6.99
CA ASN A 282 1.14 21.56 -8.19
C ASN A 282 0.06 20.59 -8.72
N THR A 283 -0.28 19.55 -7.96
CA THR A 283 -1.27 18.53 -8.34
C THR A 283 -2.40 18.48 -7.32
N ARG A 284 -3.63 18.16 -7.76
CA ARG A 284 -4.84 18.08 -6.91
C ARG A 284 -4.65 17.23 -5.65
N GLY A 285 -5.27 17.61 -4.54
CA GLY A 285 -5.23 16.87 -3.27
C GLY A 285 -4.11 17.39 -2.37
N ASN A 286 -4.20 18.65 -1.95
CA ASN A 286 -3.24 19.29 -1.05
C ASN A 286 -3.90 19.62 0.30
N PRO A 287 -3.27 19.25 1.43
CA PRO A 287 -1.94 18.65 1.53
C PRO A 287 -1.93 17.16 1.11
N LYS A 288 -0.78 16.72 0.57
CA LYS A 288 -0.59 15.31 0.19
C LYS A 288 -0.56 14.44 1.44
N ARG A 289 -1.55 13.58 1.59
CA ARG A 289 -1.65 12.61 2.69
C ARG A 289 -0.97 11.30 2.31
N VAL A 290 -0.32 10.63 3.26
CA VAL A 290 0.21 9.27 3.06
C VAL A 290 -0.35 8.33 4.14
N PHE A 291 -1.19 7.39 3.68
CA PHE A 291 -1.72 6.32 4.50
C PHE A 291 -0.61 5.41 5.01
N MET A 292 -0.60 5.15 6.31
CA MET A 292 0.37 4.28 6.97
C MET A 292 -0.35 3.31 7.91
N PRO A 293 -0.72 2.10 7.46
CA PRO A 293 -1.33 1.12 8.35
C PRO A 293 -0.29 0.61 9.37
N LEU A 294 -0.69 0.52 10.62
CA LEU A 294 0.14 0.20 11.78
C LEU A 294 -0.55 -0.82 12.68
N TRP A 295 0.04 -2.00 12.83
CA TRP A 295 -0.60 -3.11 13.54
C TRP A 295 0.30 -3.76 14.60
N ARG A 296 1.64 -3.85 14.44
CA ARG A 296 2.49 -4.50 15.48
C ARG A 296 2.76 -3.65 16.69
N GLY A 297 2.65 -2.34 16.57
CA GLY A 297 2.87 -1.41 17.68
C GLY A 297 1.86 -1.54 18.83
N ASP A 298 0.86 -2.41 18.69
CA ASP A 298 -0.23 -2.63 19.63
C ASP A 298 0.21 -3.30 20.96
N LYS A 299 -0.63 -3.14 21.99
CA LYS A 299 -0.41 -3.70 23.33
C LYS A 299 -0.47 -5.23 23.37
N ALA A 300 -1.17 -5.89 22.46
CA ALA A 300 -1.24 -7.35 22.37
C ALA A 300 0.06 -7.97 21.84
N PHE A 301 0.86 -7.22 21.06
CA PHE A 301 2.04 -7.75 20.40
C PHE A 301 3.36 -7.36 21.07
N MET A 302 3.41 -6.20 21.74
CA MET A 302 4.62 -5.73 22.38
C MET A 302 4.33 -4.98 23.68
N SER A 303 5.23 -5.11 24.66
CA SER A 303 5.23 -4.29 25.87
C SER A 303 5.54 -2.83 25.54
N LYS A 304 5.35 -1.91 26.51
CA LYS A 304 5.75 -0.50 26.32
C LYS A 304 7.25 -0.39 26.02
N ASP A 305 8.09 -1.12 26.76
CA ASP A 305 9.54 -1.09 26.57
C ASP A 305 9.95 -1.60 25.18
N HIS A 306 9.27 -2.63 24.68
CA HIS A 306 9.48 -3.12 23.31
C HIS A 306 9.01 -2.11 22.26
N PHE A 307 7.88 -1.44 22.48
CA PHE A 307 7.40 -0.38 21.60
C PHE A 307 8.41 0.77 21.52
N ASP A 308 8.88 1.25 22.66
CA ASP A 308 9.85 2.35 22.74
C ASP A 308 11.21 1.97 22.12
N ARG A 309 11.61 0.69 22.22
CA ARG A 309 12.91 0.21 21.71
C ARG A 309 12.88 -0.16 20.21
N PHE A 310 11.89 -0.94 19.77
CA PHE A 310 11.91 -1.58 18.45
C PHE A 310 10.98 -0.91 17.43
N TYR A 311 9.90 -0.25 17.88
CA TYR A 311 8.84 0.22 16.99
C TYR A 311 8.87 1.74 16.78
N TRP A 312 8.73 2.50 17.87
CA TRP A 312 8.59 3.96 17.82
C TRP A 312 9.77 4.70 17.18
N PRO A 313 11.04 4.39 17.47
CA PRO A 313 12.16 5.20 16.99
C PRO A 313 12.21 5.30 15.46
N THR A 314 12.03 4.17 14.76
CA THR A 314 12.08 4.14 13.31
C THR A 314 10.77 4.58 12.67
N LEU A 315 9.62 4.31 13.29
CA LEU A 315 8.33 4.86 12.85
C LEU A 315 8.30 6.40 12.92
N LYS A 316 8.78 6.99 14.02
CA LYS A 316 8.90 8.46 14.15
C LYS A 316 9.79 9.03 13.05
N LYS A 317 10.95 8.42 12.78
CA LYS A 317 11.84 8.84 11.68
C LYS A 317 11.14 8.73 10.32
N THR A 318 10.37 7.68 10.05
CA THR A 318 9.54 7.54 8.83
C THR A 318 8.57 8.70 8.68
N MET A 319 7.82 9.05 9.74
CA MET A 319 6.85 10.15 9.69
C MET A 319 7.53 11.51 9.51
N LEU A 320 8.64 11.77 10.20
CA LEU A 320 9.41 13.00 10.03
C LEU A 320 9.99 13.12 8.61
N ALA A 321 10.44 12.01 8.01
CA ALA A 321 10.88 11.99 6.62
C ALA A 321 9.73 12.30 5.65
N ALA A 322 8.54 11.72 5.87
CA ALA A 322 7.35 12.05 5.08
C ALA A 322 7.00 13.55 5.17
N ILE A 323 7.04 14.13 6.37
CA ILE A 323 6.82 15.57 6.60
C ILE A 323 7.85 16.41 5.83
N LYS A 324 9.13 16.05 5.90
CA LYS A 324 10.21 16.73 5.15
C LYS A 324 9.99 16.68 3.64
N LEU A 325 9.41 15.58 3.14
CA LEU A 325 9.05 15.42 1.73
C LEU A 325 7.78 16.17 1.33
N GLY A 326 7.11 16.88 2.25
CA GLY A 326 5.89 17.65 1.98
C GLY A 326 4.59 16.84 2.10
N TYR A 327 4.66 15.65 2.69
CA TYR A 327 3.47 14.84 2.98
C TYR A 327 2.97 15.06 4.41
N VAL A 328 1.69 14.81 4.63
CA VAL A 328 1.06 14.63 5.95
C VAL A 328 0.99 13.12 6.19
N PRO A 329 1.85 12.54 7.05
CA PRO A 329 1.69 11.16 7.50
C PRO A 329 0.33 10.96 8.18
N THR A 330 -0.36 9.92 7.75
CA THR A 330 -1.66 9.50 8.26
C THR A 330 -1.55 8.08 8.83
N PRO A 331 -0.88 7.89 9.99
CA PRO A 331 -0.82 6.60 10.67
C PRO A 331 -2.22 6.13 11.06
N VAL A 332 -2.54 4.92 10.64
CA VAL A 332 -3.79 4.23 10.96
C VAL A 332 -3.44 3.15 11.97
N PHE A 333 -3.83 3.41 13.21
CA PHE A 333 -3.60 2.53 14.34
C PHE A 333 -4.72 1.49 14.36
N GLU A 334 -4.52 0.37 13.66
CA GLU A 334 -5.49 -0.72 13.43
C GLU A 334 -5.67 -1.62 14.67
N ALA A 335 -5.45 -1.08 15.87
CA ALA A 335 -5.52 -1.79 17.14
C ALA A 335 -5.57 -0.82 18.34
N HIS A 336 -5.68 -1.35 19.56
CA HIS A 336 -5.82 -0.54 20.78
C HIS A 336 -4.48 0.00 21.34
N PHE A 337 -3.96 1.06 20.70
CA PHE A 337 -2.72 1.72 21.13
C PHE A 337 -2.85 2.48 22.47
N GLY A 338 -4.05 2.97 22.81
CA GLY A 338 -4.34 3.69 24.07
C GLY A 338 -3.34 4.82 24.36
N ASP A 339 -2.74 4.83 25.56
CA ASP A 339 -1.76 5.84 25.98
C ASP A 339 -0.53 5.97 25.06
N ARG A 340 -0.22 4.96 24.22
CA ARG A 340 0.89 5.05 23.26
C ARG A 340 0.66 6.15 22.24
N LEU A 341 -0.58 6.53 21.95
CA LEU A 341 -0.90 7.63 21.04
C LEU A 341 -0.30 8.99 21.49
N LYS A 342 0.08 9.12 22.77
CA LYS A 342 0.82 10.30 23.27
C LYS A 342 2.14 10.52 22.53
N CYS A 343 2.74 9.48 21.95
CA CYS A 343 3.95 9.60 21.13
C CYS A 343 3.75 10.54 19.92
N MET A 344 2.52 10.65 19.40
CA MET A 344 2.19 11.56 18.30
C MET A 344 2.44 13.04 18.65
N LEU A 345 2.46 13.40 19.94
CA LEU A 345 2.78 14.75 20.40
C LEU A 345 4.26 15.12 20.18
N GLU A 346 5.13 14.15 19.90
CA GLU A 346 6.52 14.39 19.53
C GLU A 346 6.69 14.83 18.07
N LEU A 347 5.63 14.78 17.25
CA LEU A 347 5.63 15.26 15.88
C LEU A 347 5.28 16.76 15.82
N PRO A 348 5.72 17.48 14.78
CA PRO A 348 5.34 18.88 14.59
C PRO A 348 3.81 19.05 14.54
N LYS A 349 3.29 20.04 15.26
CA LYS A 349 1.86 20.38 15.28
C LYS A 349 1.34 20.65 13.86
N GLY A 350 0.16 20.11 13.56
CA GLY A 350 -0.52 20.29 12.27
C GLY A 350 0.21 19.65 11.07
N LYS A 351 1.06 18.64 11.31
CA LYS A 351 1.80 17.93 10.26
C LYS A 351 1.51 16.44 10.17
N ALA A 352 0.66 15.88 11.03
CA ALA A 352 0.30 14.47 11.02
C ALA A 352 -1.17 14.29 11.45
N VAL A 353 -1.81 13.21 10.99
CA VAL A 353 -3.18 12.83 11.38
C VAL A 353 -3.17 11.39 11.85
N ALA A 354 -3.48 11.15 13.13
CA ALA A 354 -3.73 9.79 13.60
C ALA A 354 -5.16 9.38 13.23
N VAL A 355 -5.31 8.24 12.56
CA VAL A 355 -6.58 7.52 12.44
C VAL A 355 -6.53 6.40 13.46
N VAL A 356 -7.57 6.29 14.28
CA VAL A 356 -7.68 5.30 15.35
C VAL A 356 -8.91 4.47 15.07
N GLU A 357 -8.73 3.14 14.98
CA GLU A 357 -9.81 2.16 14.82
C GLU A 357 -10.26 1.59 16.17
#